data_AF-A0A7S2AGY7-F1
#
_entry.id   AF-A0A7S2AGY7-F1
#
_cell.length_a   1.000
_cell.length_b   1.000
_cell.length_c   1.000
_cell.angle_alpha   90.00
_cell.angle_beta   90.00
_cell.angle_gamma   90.00
#
_symmetry.space_group_name_H-M   'P 1'
#
loop_
_entity.id
_entity.type
_entity.pdbx_description
1 polymer ?
#
loop_
_entity_poly.entity_id
_entity_poly.type
_entity_poly.pdbx_seq_one_letter_code
_entity_poly.pdbx_strand_id
1 'polypeptide(L)'
;MVPFRRPSLLLLLFCGACLELLFLTVNAQEAEQPASADADDAAQADDSGTGEDAASVADASESSLEELQKKLSQLKELVQKRGVEDPEWFKEKFEALSKQLSSMGLDSSNLGGDSQKDAEIQVLTACLTLSIKSEGPRKSGTFSALQRMASGTLKAAEASELPLMRMVAVCAMRLSNTEYQSFTSGKLTSMPKPLVDKAALPAAKEDVLALEKDIPSVWELLPTVAAPLRDTMKEAAAKESGPASNTYGLVAAVPLLLAIAFLAKKFVDMQNAQRERESSKKEKAAKKKQK
;
A
#
# COMPACT_ATOMS: atom_id res chain seq x y z
N MET A 1 -2.25 20.24 62.86
CA MET A 1 -1.82 20.72 61.52
C MET A 1 -1.30 19.51 60.75
N VAL A 2 -1.99 19.09 59.69
CA VAL A 2 -1.60 17.95 58.86
C VAL A 2 -1.60 18.42 57.40
N PRO A 3 -0.47 18.31 56.66
CA PRO A 3 -0.45 18.64 55.25
C PRO A 3 -1.02 17.47 54.44
N PHE A 4 -2.17 17.72 53.79
CA PHE A 4 -2.81 16.80 52.85
C PHE A 4 -2.05 16.86 51.52
N ARG A 5 -1.17 15.88 51.28
CA ARG A 5 -0.51 15.63 49.98
C ARG A 5 -1.58 15.36 48.91
N ARG A 6 -1.52 16.08 47.79
CA ARG A 6 -2.38 15.93 46.60
C ARG A 6 -1.72 14.95 45.60
N PRO A 7 -2.10 13.65 45.55
CA PRO A 7 -1.57 12.72 44.54
C PRO A 7 -2.14 12.97 43.13
N SER A 8 -3.23 13.71 42.97
CA SER A 8 -3.87 13.94 41.66
C SER A 8 -3.05 14.83 40.70
N LEU A 9 -2.14 15.66 41.21
CA LEU A 9 -1.40 16.61 40.36
C LEU A 9 -0.22 15.94 39.64
N LEU A 10 0.37 14.92 40.26
CA LEU A 10 1.43 14.11 39.65
C LEU A 10 0.92 13.21 38.53
N LEU A 11 -0.32 12.71 38.64
CA LEU A 11 -0.90 11.80 37.65
C LEU A 11 -1.31 12.52 36.36
N LEU A 12 -1.73 13.80 36.46
CA LEU A 12 -2.01 14.65 35.30
C LEU A 12 -0.73 15.08 34.58
N LEU A 13 0.36 15.37 35.32
CA LEU A 13 1.66 15.68 34.72
C LEU A 13 2.26 14.48 33.97
N PHE A 14 2.12 13.27 34.51
CA PHE A 14 2.61 12.06 33.85
C PHE A 14 1.79 11.69 32.61
N CYS A 15 0.47 11.93 32.62
CA CYS A 15 -0.40 11.65 31.48
C CYS A 15 -0.15 12.64 30.31
N GLY A 16 0.08 13.92 30.61
CA GLY A 16 0.43 14.93 29.60
C GLY A 16 1.77 14.65 28.92
N ALA A 17 2.80 14.30 29.70
CA ALA A 17 4.13 14.01 29.15
C ALA A 17 4.14 12.73 28.27
N CYS A 18 3.35 11.71 28.62
CA CYS A 18 3.21 10.52 27.77
C CYS A 18 2.48 10.80 26.45
N LEU A 19 1.51 11.72 26.43
CA LEU A 19 0.79 12.07 25.20
C LEU A 19 1.66 12.86 24.22
N GLU A 20 2.53 13.75 24.70
CA GLU A 20 3.46 14.48 23.83
C GLU A 20 4.58 13.59 23.27
N LEU A 21 5.07 12.62 24.04
CA LEU A 21 6.04 11.63 23.57
C LEU A 21 5.46 10.73 22.47
N LEU A 22 4.18 10.34 22.58
CA LEU A 22 3.49 9.59 21.51
C LEU A 22 3.33 10.43 20.24
N PHE A 23 3.05 11.73 20.36
CA PHE A 23 2.93 12.62 19.20
C PHE A 23 4.28 12.88 18.50
N LEU A 24 5.38 12.94 19.24
CA LEU A 24 6.73 13.09 18.67
C LEU A 24 7.21 11.83 17.94
N THR A 25 6.88 10.63 18.43
CA THR A 25 7.26 9.39 17.75
C THR A 25 6.52 9.15 16.43
N VAL A 26 5.31 9.70 16.25
CA VAL A 26 4.53 9.56 15.01
C VAL A 26 5.07 10.46 13.88
N ASN A 27 5.71 11.59 14.20
CA ASN A 27 6.32 12.47 13.19
C ASN A 27 7.80 12.16 12.88
N ALA A 28 8.46 11.32 13.67
CA ALA A 28 9.89 11.03 13.51
C ALA A 28 10.18 9.88 12.52
N GLN A 29 9.17 9.28 11.89
CA GLN A 29 9.37 8.16 10.96
C GLN A 29 9.62 8.60 9.50
N GLU A 30 9.80 9.90 9.24
CA GLU A 30 10.05 10.45 7.89
C GLU A 30 11.31 11.32 7.86
N ALA A 31 12.43 10.87 8.44
CA ALA A 31 13.76 11.42 8.15
C ALA A 31 14.86 10.54 8.74
N GLU A 32 15.21 9.43 8.08
CA GLU A 32 16.60 8.94 8.02
C GLU A 32 16.69 7.76 7.03
N GLN A 33 17.16 8.06 5.82
CA GLN A 33 17.69 7.05 4.90
C GLN A 33 19.21 7.20 4.94
N PRO A 34 19.96 6.29 5.61
CA PRO A 34 21.40 6.29 5.52
C PRO A 34 21.84 5.79 4.15
N ALA A 35 22.76 6.52 3.55
CA ALA A 35 23.52 6.09 2.40
C ALA A 35 24.38 4.86 2.76
N SER A 36 24.22 3.77 2.02
CA SER A 36 25.18 2.67 1.87
C SER A 36 25.23 2.37 0.37
N ALA A 37 26.32 2.58 -0.35
CA ALA A 37 27.67 2.02 -0.26
C ALA A 37 27.65 0.50 -0.52
N ASP A 38 28.03 0.16 -1.74
CA ASP A 38 28.19 -1.17 -2.32
C ASP A 38 29.05 -2.13 -1.47
N ALA A 39 28.64 -3.41 -1.42
CA ALA A 39 29.54 -4.55 -1.40
C ALA A 39 28.81 -5.83 -1.82
N ASP A 40 29.41 -6.50 -2.80
CA ASP A 40 29.14 -7.82 -3.35
C ASP A 40 29.00 -8.98 -2.34
N ASP A 41 28.38 -10.05 -2.84
CA ASP A 41 28.87 -11.44 -2.83
C ASP A 41 27.98 -12.50 -2.15
N ALA A 42 27.54 -13.43 -3.01
CA ALA A 42 27.27 -14.86 -2.88
C ALA A 42 26.87 -15.47 -1.51
N ALA A 43 25.78 -16.25 -1.50
CA ALA A 43 25.87 -17.73 -1.56
C ALA A 43 24.52 -18.41 -1.26
N GLN A 44 24.37 -19.53 -1.94
CA GLN A 44 23.27 -20.50 -2.04
C GLN A 44 23.24 -21.48 -0.83
N ALA A 45 22.04 -21.90 -0.39
CA ALA A 45 21.65 -23.26 0.08
C ALA A 45 20.34 -23.13 0.91
N ASP A 46 19.19 -23.61 0.44
CA ASP A 46 18.67 -24.99 0.52
C ASP A 46 18.22 -25.36 1.95
N ASP A 47 16.91 -25.41 2.19
CA ASP A 47 16.32 -26.39 3.11
C ASP A 47 14.83 -26.63 2.82
N SER A 48 14.48 -27.91 2.86
CA SER A 48 13.22 -28.51 2.49
C SER A 48 12.25 -28.54 3.67
N GLY A 49 10.96 -28.34 3.42
CA GLY A 49 9.93 -28.43 4.45
C GLY A 49 8.58 -28.85 3.90
N THR A 50 8.47 -30.13 3.57
CA THR A 50 7.23 -30.83 3.19
C THR A 50 6.21 -30.81 4.32
N GLY A 51 4.96 -30.45 4.01
CA GLY A 51 3.82 -30.56 4.90
C GLY A 51 2.53 -30.72 4.09
N GLU A 52 2.13 -31.98 3.92
CA GLU A 52 0.91 -32.44 3.25
C GLU A 52 -0.38 -32.02 3.99
N ASP A 53 -1.48 -32.17 3.25
CA ASP A 53 -2.89 -32.24 3.65
C ASP A 53 -3.70 -30.94 3.86
N ALA A 54 -4.28 -30.45 2.75
CA ALA A 54 -5.73 -30.19 2.68
C ALA A 54 -6.25 -30.13 1.24
N ALA A 55 -6.72 -31.28 0.75
CA ALA A 55 -7.67 -31.40 -0.37
C ALA A 55 -8.91 -30.48 -0.14
N SER A 56 -9.60 -29.91 -1.11
CA SER A 56 -9.67 -30.04 -2.57
C SER A 56 -10.47 -28.83 -3.10
N VAL A 57 -10.42 -28.61 -4.42
CA VAL A 57 -11.15 -27.58 -5.23
C VAL A 57 -10.31 -26.34 -5.63
N ALA A 58 -8.97 -26.45 -5.78
CA ALA A 58 -8.12 -25.39 -6.36
C ALA A 58 -7.11 -25.84 -7.46
N ASP A 59 -6.98 -27.15 -7.74
CA ASP A 59 -5.86 -27.70 -8.55
C ASP A 59 -5.89 -27.47 -10.07
N ALA A 60 -7.00 -26.98 -10.64
CA ALA A 60 -7.09 -26.81 -12.09
C ALA A 60 -6.38 -25.54 -12.61
N SER A 61 -6.10 -24.57 -11.74
CA SER A 61 -5.53 -23.27 -12.12
C SER A 61 -4.01 -23.21 -11.97
N GLU A 62 -3.43 -23.90 -10.99
CA GLU A 62 -1.98 -23.86 -10.74
C GLU A 62 -1.19 -24.65 -11.80
N SER A 63 -1.70 -25.80 -12.22
CA SER A 63 -1.08 -26.62 -13.28
C SER A 63 -0.96 -25.88 -14.63
N SER A 64 -1.93 -25.04 -14.98
CA SER A 64 -1.90 -24.24 -16.21
C SER A 64 -0.87 -23.10 -16.15
N LEU A 65 -0.61 -22.57 -14.95
CA LEU A 65 0.33 -21.46 -14.74
C LEU A 65 1.77 -21.97 -14.74
N GLU A 66 2.03 -23.12 -14.12
CA GLU A 66 3.33 -23.80 -14.20
C GLU A 66 3.68 -24.21 -15.64
N GLU A 67 2.71 -24.69 -16.43
CA GLU A 67 2.96 -25.05 -17.83
C GLU A 67 3.26 -23.82 -18.71
N LEU A 68 2.60 -22.68 -18.45
CA LEU A 68 2.91 -21.39 -19.08
C LEU A 68 4.30 -20.88 -18.70
N GLN A 69 4.67 -20.97 -17.42
CA GLN A 69 5.99 -20.58 -16.93
C GLN A 69 7.09 -21.46 -17.54
N LYS A 70 6.84 -22.76 -17.65
CA LYS A 70 7.75 -23.72 -18.29
C LYS A 70 7.94 -23.40 -19.77
N LYS A 71 6.86 -23.09 -20.51
CA LYS A 71 6.95 -22.68 -21.93
C LYS A 71 7.67 -21.34 -22.12
N LEU A 72 7.48 -20.36 -21.22
CA LEU A 72 8.23 -19.11 -21.23
C LEU A 72 9.72 -19.30 -20.97
N SER A 73 10.07 -20.18 -20.03
CA SER A 73 11.48 -20.52 -19.76
C SER A 73 12.15 -21.23 -20.95
N GLN A 74 11.45 -22.17 -21.60
CA GLN A 74 11.93 -22.79 -22.84
C GLN A 74 12.10 -21.78 -23.98
N LEU A 75 11.19 -20.81 -24.11
CA LEU A 75 11.33 -19.75 -25.12
C LEU A 75 12.53 -18.85 -24.83
N LYS A 76 12.76 -18.49 -23.57
CA LYS A 76 13.90 -17.66 -23.15
C LYS A 76 15.23 -18.37 -23.42
N GLU A 77 15.29 -19.67 -23.15
CA GLU A 77 16.48 -20.48 -23.44
C GLU A 77 16.73 -20.64 -24.95
N LEU A 78 15.67 -20.78 -25.75
CA LEU A 78 15.77 -20.85 -27.21
C LEU A 78 16.17 -19.51 -27.84
N VAL A 79 15.68 -18.37 -27.33
CA VAL A 79 16.08 -17.04 -27.78
C VAL A 79 17.55 -16.77 -27.43
N GLN A 80 18.00 -17.18 -26.25
CA GLN A 80 19.42 -17.07 -25.87
C GLN A 80 20.33 -17.98 -26.71
N LYS A 81 19.89 -19.20 -27.06
CA LYS A 81 20.67 -20.14 -27.87
C LYS A 81 20.71 -19.79 -29.36
N ARG A 82 19.66 -19.18 -29.92
CA ARG A 82 19.59 -18.89 -31.38
C ARG A 82 20.00 -17.49 -31.78
N GLY A 83 20.08 -16.54 -30.86
CA GLY A 83 20.32 -15.13 -31.21
C GLY A 83 19.14 -14.53 -31.98
N VAL A 84 19.00 -13.21 -31.89
CA VAL A 84 17.87 -12.45 -32.46
C VAL A 84 18.05 -12.23 -33.98
N GLU A 85 18.51 -13.23 -34.72
CA GLU A 85 18.90 -13.05 -36.13
C GLU A 85 17.81 -13.47 -37.13
N ASP A 86 16.88 -14.36 -36.76
CA ASP A 86 15.71 -14.66 -37.62
C ASP A 86 14.41 -14.09 -37.02
N PRO A 87 13.89 -12.97 -37.53
CA PRO A 87 12.65 -12.37 -37.05
C PRO A 87 11.38 -13.14 -37.48
N GLU A 88 11.44 -13.96 -38.54
CA GLU A 88 10.26 -14.63 -39.08
C GLU A 88 9.79 -15.82 -38.23
N TRP A 89 10.70 -16.69 -37.75
CA TRP A 89 10.30 -17.81 -36.87
C TRP A 89 9.78 -17.33 -35.51
N PHE A 90 10.30 -16.20 -35.02
CA PHE A 90 9.84 -15.60 -33.76
C PHE A 90 8.42 -15.07 -33.90
N LYS A 91 8.10 -14.43 -35.03
CA LYS A 91 6.72 -14.01 -35.35
C LYS A 91 5.77 -15.20 -35.36
N GLU A 92 6.12 -16.30 -36.02
CA GLU A 92 5.26 -17.49 -36.09
C GLU A 92 4.98 -18.10 -34.71
N LYS A 93 6.01 -18.18 -33.85
CA LYS A 93 5.85 -18.70 -32.48
C LYS A 93 5.08 -17.74 -31.58
N PHE A 94 5.31 -16.44 -31.70
CA PHE A 94 4.56 -15.42 -30.94
C PHE A 94 3.08 -15.41 -31.35
N GLU A 95 2.80 -15.55 -32.65
CA GLU A 95 1.44 -15.61 -33.17
C GLU A 95 0.71 -16.87 -32.70
N ALA A 96 1.38 -18.02 -32.64
CA ALA A 96 0.83 -19.25 -32.06
C ALA A 96 0.53 -19.10 -30.55
N LEU A 97 1.42 -18.47 -29.77
CA LEU A 97 1.23 -18.17 -28.35
C LEU A 97 0.08 -17.17 -28.12
N SER A 98 0.02 -16.12 -28.93
CA SER A 98 -1.08 -15.15 -28.92
C SER A 98 -2.41 -15.83 -29.19
N LYS A 99 -2.44 -16.79 -30.12
CA LYS A 99 -3.66 -17.56 -30.45
C LYS A 99 -4.09 -18.47 -29.31
N GLN A 100 -3.15 -19.03 -28.55
CA GLN A 100 -3.45 -19.81 -27.34
C GLN A 100 -3.96 -18.92 -26.20
N LEU A 101 -3.40 -17.72 -26.02
CA LEU A 101 -3.88 -16.73 -25.05
C LEU A 101 -5.29 -16.21 -25.41
N SER A 102 -5.53 -15.91 -26.68
CA SER A 102 -6.87 -15.58 -27.21
C SER A 102 -7.87 -16.70 -26.97
N SER A 103 -7.49 -17.95 -27.24
CA SER A 103 -8.32 -19.14 -26.95
C SER A 103 -8.67 -19.29 -25.47
N MET A 104 -7.89 -18.74 -24.54
CA MET A 104 -8.16 -18.76 -23.10
C MET A 104 -8.97 -17.54 -22.62
N GLY A 105 -9.46 -16.70 -23.55
CA GLY A 105 -10.24 -15.51 -23.22
C GLY A 105 -9.39 -14.29 -22.82
N LEU A 106 -8.06 -14.40 -22.91
CA LEU A 106 -7.12 -13.27 -22.85
C LEU A 106 -6.91 -12.70 -24.26
N ASP A 107 -8.01 -12.48 -24.96
CA ASP A 107 -7.99 -11.97 -26.32
C ASP A 107 -7.39 -10.56 -26.32
N SER A 108 -6.14 -10.45 -26.80
CA SER A 108 -5.54 -9.16 -27.17
C SER A 108 -6.40 -8.41 -28.20
N SER A 109 -7.36 -9.10 -28.83
CA SER A 109 -8.36 -8.53 -29.72
C SER A 109 -9.38 -7.62 -29.01
N ASN A 110 -9.53 -7.68 -27.68
CA ASN A 110 -10.30 -6.68 -26.92
C ASN A 110 -9.47 -5.43 -26.57
N LEU A 111 -8.18 -5.45 -26.88
CA LEU A 111 -7.26 -4.31 -26.97
C LEU A 111 -7.01 -3.93 -28.44
N GLY A 112 -7.89 -4.34 -29.37
CA GLY A 112 -7.70 -4.19 -30.81
C GLY A 112 -8.39 -2.95 -31.41
N GLY A 113 -8.19 -1.77 -30.82
CA GLY A 113 -8.82 -0.53 -31.29
C GLY A 113 -7.82 0.61 -31.38
N ASP A 114 -7.34 0.91 -32.60
CA ASP A 114 -6.30 1.91 -32.90
C ASP A 114 -4.99 1.67 -32.14
N SER A 115 -3.96 1.17 -32.83
CA SER A 115 -2.61 0.98 -32.25
C SER A 115 -2.05 2.24 -31.59
N GLN A 116 -2.56 3.42 -32.00
CA GLN A 116 -2.25 4.70 -31.35
C GLN A 116 -2.91 4.83 -29.96
N LYS A 117 -4.19 4.48 -29.81
CA LYS A 117 -4.89 4.50 -28.52
C LYS A 117 -4.30 3.48 -27.56
N ASP A 118 -3.91 2.32 -28.05
CA ASP A 118 -3.25 1.30 -27.21
C ASP A 118 -1.91 1.79 -26.67
N ALA A 119 -1.10 2.46 -27.50
CA ALA A 119 0.15 3.06 -27.05
C ALA A 119 -0.10 4.16 -26.02
N GLU A 120 -1.09 5.03 -26.23
CA GLU A 120 -1.50 6.07 -25.27
C GLU A 120 -1.97 5.46 -23.94
N ILE A 121 -2.79 4.40 -23.98
CA ILE A 121 -3.25 3.67 -22.79
C ILE A 121 -2.05 3.08 -22.04
N GLN A 122 -1.09 2.47 -22.72
CA GLN A 122 0.08 1.87 -22.07
C GLN A 122 0.98 2.93 -21.41
N VAL A 123 1.21 4.07 -22.08
CA VAL A 123 1.97 5.18 -21.52
C VAL A 123 1.25 5.78 -20.32
N LEU A 124 -0.07 6.00 -20.40
CA LEU A 124 -0.88 6.48 -19.27
C LEU A 124 -0.87 5.48 -18.11
N THR A 125 -0.98 4.19 -18.39
CA THR A 125 -0.91 3.12 -17.38
C THR A 125 0.45 3.11 -16.69
N ALA A 126 1.54 3.25 -17.45
CA ALA A 126 2.89 3.35 -16.91
C ALA A 126 3.04 4.58 -16.01
N CYS A 127 2.62 5.76 -16.50
CA CYS A 127 2.68 7.00 -15.74
C CYS A 127 1.83 6.96 -14.47
N LEU A 128 0.63 6.41 -14.54
CA LEU A 128 -0.24 6.24 -13.37
C LEU A 128 0.38 5.28 -12.34
N THR A 129 0.92 4.15 -12.78
CA THR A 129 1.58 3.17 -11.92
C THR A 129 2.81 3.76 -11.23
N LEU A 130 3.65 4.50 -11.96
CA LEU A 130 4.82 5.19 -11.41
C LEU A 130 4.42 6.26 -10.40
N SER A 131 3.37 7.04 -10.69
CA SER A 131 2.86 8.11 -9.82
C SER A 131 2.27 7.55 -8.51
N ILE A 132 1.57 6.43 -8.62
CA ILE A 132 1.05 5.69 -7.45
C ILE A 132 2.19 5.17 -6.58
N LYS A 133 3.25 4.64 -7.18
CA LYS A 133 4.41 4.13 -6.42
C LYS A 133 5.19 5.25 -5.75
N SER A 134 5.32 6.42 -6.40
CA SER A 134 5.99 7.57 -5.79
C SER A 134 5.19 8.20 -4.65
N GLU A 135 3.87 8.30 -4.78
CA GLU A 135 3.01 8.78 -3.69
C GLU A 135 2.79 7.73 -2.60
N GLY A 136 2.87 6.46 -2.95
CA GLY A 136 2.55 5.35 -2.09
C GLY A 136 1.11 4.85 -2.32
N PRO A 137 0.93 3.54 -2.59
CA PRO A 137 -0.39 2.97 -2.88
C PRO A 137 -1.34 2.97 -1.67
N ARG A 138 -0.81 3.13 -0.45
CA ARG A 138 -1.58 3.13 0.80
C ARG A 138 -2.06 4.52 1.23
N LYS A 139 -1.63 5.61 0.59
CA LYS A 139 -2.11 6.95 0.95
C LYS A 139 -3.59 7.07 0.55
N SER A 140 -4.42 7.50 1.51
CA SER A 140 -5.86 7.71 1.28
C SER A 140 -6.14 8.71 0.15
N GLY A 141 -5.27 9.72 -0.01
CA GLY A 141 -5.32 10.68 -1.11
C GLY A 141 -5.17 10.02 -2.48
N THR A 142 -4.22 9.08 -2.62
CA THR A 142 -3.97 8.32 -3.86
C THR A 142 -5.18 7.47 -4.23
N PHE A 143 -5.72 6.71 -3.27
CA PHE A 143 -6.89 5.86 -3.50
C PHE A 143 -8.14 6.68 -3.83
N SER A 144 -8.37 7.80 -3.13
CA SER A 144 -9.51 8.69 -3.41
C SER A 144 -9.40 9.34 -4.80
N ALA A 145 -8.20 9.75 -5.22
CA ALA A 145 -7.97 10.25 -6.56
C ALA A 145 -8.26 9.18 -7.63
N LEU A 146 -7.77 7.95 -7.45
CA LEU A 146 -8.07 6.82 -8.33
C LEU A 146 -9.57 6.52 -8.42
N GLN A 147 -10.29 6.56 -7.29
CA GLN A 147 -11.73 6.35 -7.28
C GLN A 147 -12.47 7.40 -8.11
N ARG A 148 -12.04 8.67 -8.04
CA ARG A 148 -12.62 9.77 -8.85
C ARG A 148 -12.22 9.70 -10.33
N MET A 149 -11.02 9.22 -10.64
CA MET A 149 -10.61 8.95 -12.02
C MET A 149 -11.44 7.81 -12.62
N ALA A 150 -11.60 6.71 -11.88
CA ALA A 150 -12.38 5.55 -12.29
C ALA A 150 -13.88 5.84 -12.45
N SER A 151 -14.42 6.87 -11.79
CA SER A 151 -15.82 7.27 -11.98
C SER A 151 -16.06 8.06 -13.26
N GLY A 152 -15.01 8.58 -13.93
CA GLY A 152 -15.15 9.40 -15.14
C GLY A 152 -15.84 10.74 -14.92
N THR A 153 -16.06 11.14 -13.66
CA THR A 153 -16.74 12.40 -13.30
C THR A 153 -15.76 13.56 -13.11
N LEU A 154 -14.47 13.29 -13.17
CA LEU A 154 -13.40 14.25 -12.85
C LEU A 154 -13.18 15.20 -14.02
N LYS A 155 -13.42 16.50 -13.81
CA LYS A 155 -13.11 17.55 -14.79
C LYS A 155 -11.63 17.94 -14.72
N ALA A 156 -11.06 18.45 -15.82
CA ALA A 156 -9.67 18.88 -15.87
C ALA A 156 -9.29 19.90 -14.78
N ALA A 157 -10.17 20.86 -14.48
CA ALA A 157 -9.96 21.83 -13.41
C ALA A 157 -9.85 21.16 -12.02
N GLU A 158 -10.71 20.19 -11.72
CA GLU A 158 -10.68 19.46 -10.45
C GLU A 158 -9.49 18.50 -10.38
N ALA A 159 -9.15 17.87 -11.51
CA ALA A 159 -7.99 17.01 -11.63
C ALA A 159 -6.69 17.77 -11.36
N SER A 160 -6.58 19.03 -11.81
CA SER A 160 -5.39 19.86 -11.55
C SER A 160 -5.13 20.10 -10.05
N GLU A 161 -6.14 19.95 -9.19
CA GLU A 161 -5.96 20.08 -7.74
C GLU A 161 -5.44 18.78 -7.07
N LEU A 162 -5.54 17.64 -7.76
CA LEU A 162 -5.08 16.36 -7.23
C LEU A 162 -3.57 16.18 -7.49
N PRO A 163 -2.75 15.94 -6.44
CA PRO A 163 -1.30 15.77 -6.61
C PRO A 163 -0.95 14.57 -7.50
N LEU A 164 -1.74 13.49 -7.42
CA LEU A 164 -1.58 12.32 -8.27
C LEU A 164 -1.74 12.65 -9.77
N MET A 165 -2.72 13.50 -10.12
CA MET A 165 -2.96 13.90 -11.51
C MET A 165 -1.87 14.83 -12.04
N ARG A 166 -1.30 15.71 -11.20
CA ARG A 166 -0.14 16.52 -11.58
C ARG A 166 1.06 15.63 -11.94
N MET A 167 1.32 14.59 -11.15
CA MET A 167 2.37 13.61 -11.45
C MET A 167 2.10 12.86 -12.76
N VAL A 168 0.86 12.41 -12.98
CA VAL A 168 0.49 11.72 -14.21
C VAL A 168 0.66 12.63 -15.43
N ALA A 169 0.24 13.89 -15.35
CA ALA A 169 0.39 14.85 -16.44
C ALA A 169 1.85 15.16 -16.76
N VAL A 170 2.65 15.47 -15.73
CA VAL A 170 4.09 15.72 -15.91
C VAL A 170 4.79 14.49 -16.48
N CYS A 171 4.42 13.29 -16.04
CA CYS A 171 4.92 12.05 -16.60
C CYS A 171 4.50 11.91 -18.07
N ALA A 172 3.22 12.04 -18.40
CA ALA A 172 2.74 11.88 -19.77
C ALA A 172 3.41 12.86 -20.76
N MET A 173 3.69 14.09 -20.31
CA MET A 173 4.33 15.12 -21.14
C MET A 173 5.85 15.02 -21.22
N ARG A 174 6.52 14.43 -20.21
CA ARG A 174 8.00 14.48 -20.08
C ARG A 174 8.69 13.14 -19.95
N LEU A 175 7.97 12.03 -19.88
CA LEU A 175 8.56 10.70 -19.85
C LEU A 175 9.22 10.43 -21.20
N SER A 176 10.51 10.19 -21.19
CA SER A 176 11.26 9.83 -22.39
C SER A 176 10.98 8.38 -22.80
N ASN A 177 11.14 8.08 -24.09
CA ASN A 177 11.04 6.70 -24.59
C ASN A 177 12.01 5.73 -23.87
N THR A 178 13.18 6.21 -23.44
CA THR A 178 14.16 5.41 -22.69
C THR A 178 13.69 5.06 -21.28
N GLU A 179 13.02 5.99 -20.59
CA GLU A 179 12.43 5.75 -19.28
C GLU A 179 11.21 4.83 -19.39
N TYR A 180 10.40 5.02 -20.43
CA TYR A 180 9.30 4.12 -20.73
C TYR A 180 9.77 2.67 -20.96
N GLN A 181 10.82 2.45 -21.76
CA GLN A 181 11.42 1.12 -21.92
C GLN A 181 12.03 0.57 -20.62
N SER A 182 12.57 1.44 -19.77
CA SER A 182 13.08 1.04 -18.46
C SER A 182 11.95 0.60 -17.52
N PHE A 183 10.77 1.23 -17.64
CA PHE A 183 9.57 0.82 -16.92
C PHE A 183 9.02 -0.52 -17.42
N THR A 184 8.89 -0.70 -18.73
CA THR A 184 8.36 -1.96 -19.30
C THR A 184 9.30 -3.14 -19.07
N SER A 185 10.60 -2.90 -18.98
CA SER A 185 11.59 -3.91 -18.57
C SER A 185 11.66 -4.15 -17.05
N GLY A 186 10.88 -3.42 -16.26
CA GLY A 186 10.84 -3.54 -14.79
C GLY A 186 12.06 -2.94 -14.08
N LYS A 187 12.99 -2.31 -14.80
CA LYS A 187 14.17 -1.64 -14.22
C LYS A 187 13.79 -0.37 -13.48
N LEU A 188 12.83 0.38 -14.01
CA LEU A 188 12.32 1.60 -13.41
C LEU A 188 11.12 1.27 -12.52
N THR A 189 11.38 1.09 -11.23
CA THR A 189 10.35 0.77 -10.24
C THR A 189 9.66 2.00 -9.67
N SER A 190 10.32 3.17 -9.73
CA SER A 190 9.83 4.43 -9.16
C SER A 190 10.03 5.58 -10.15
N MET A 191 9.19 6.60 -10.03
CA MET A 191 9.29 7.81 -10.87
C MET A 191 10.61 8.53 -10.59
N PRO A 192 11.34 8.99 -11.62
CA PRO A 192 12.53 9.82 -11.43
C PRO A 192 12.22 11.06 -10.60
N LYS A 193 13.07 11.33 -9.59
CA LYS A 193 12.99 12.54 -8.74
C LYS A 193 12.74 13.86 -9.50
N PRO A 194 13.39 14.16 -10.65
CA PRO A 194 13.14 15.41 -11.36
C PRO A 194 11.72 15.56 -11.91
N LEU A 195 10.98 14.46 -12.14
CA LEU A 195 9.58 14.52 -12.54
C LEU A 195 8.67 14.74 -11.33
N VAL A 196 8.99 14.12 -10.20
CA VAL A 196 8.27 14.31 -8.92
C VAL A 196 8.38 15.76 -8.46
N ASP A 197 9.59 16.33 -8.49
CA ASP A 197 9.83 17.72 -8.09
C ASP A 197 9.05 18.70 -8.97
N LYS A 198 8.99 18.43 -10.28
CA LYS A 198 8.19 19.23 -11.23
C LYS A 198 6.69 19.12 -10.96
N ALA A 199 6.20 17.94 -10.64
CA ALA A 199 4.78 17.72 -10.33
C ALA A 199 4.32 18.40 -9.03
N ALA A 200 5.24 18.64 -8.11
CA ALA A 200 4.96 19.40 -6.89
C ALA A 200 4.79 20.91 -7.13
N LEU A 201 5.33 21.45 -8.23
CA LEU A 201 5.23 22.86 -8.57
C LEU A 201 3.80 23.25 -8.99
N PRO A 202 3.38 24.49 -8.75
CA PRO A 202 2.07 24.97 -9.21
C PRO A 202 1.95 24.99 -10.73
N ALA A 203 3.07 25.08 -11.47
CA ALA A 203 3.10 24.97 -12.93
C ALA A 203 2.56 23.63 -13.44
N ALA A 204 2.65 22.55 -12.66
CA ALA A 204 2.10 21.26 -13.04
C ALA A 204 0.55 21.26 -13.12
N LYS A 205 -0.12 22.26 -12.54
CA LYS A 205 -1.56 22.47 -12.77
C LYS A 205 -1.85 22.82 -14.23
N GLU A 206 -1.00 23.63 -14.83
CA GLU A 206 -1.12 24.02 -16.23
C GLU A 206 -0.83 22.84 -17.14
N ASP A 207 0.12 21.97 -16.78
CA ASP A 207 0.41 20.72 -17.49
C ASP A 207 -0.83 19.80 -17.51
N VAL A 208 -1.62 19.71 -16.44
CA VAL A 208 -2.88 18.93 -16.42
C VAL A 208 -3.93 19.54 -17.37
N LEU A 209 -4.00 20.86 -17.48
CA LEU A 209 -4.91 21.55 -18.41
C LEU A 209 -4.41 21.47 -19.86
N ALA A 210 -3.08 21.41 -20.07
CA ALA A 210 -2.47 21.20 -21.37
C ALA A 210 -2.70 19.78 -21.87
N LEU A 211 -2.69 18.79 -20.97
CA LEU A 211 -2.93 17.39 -21.30
C LEU A 211 -4.29 17.18 -22.00
N GLU A 212 -5.33 17.93 -21.60
CA GLU A 212 -6.65 17.90 -22.26
C GLU A 212 -6.59 18.44 -23.70
N LYS A 213 -5.73 19.43 -23.97
CA LYS A 213 -5.58 20.03 -25.29
C LYS A 213 -4.77 19.14 -26.22
N ASP A 214 -3.72 18.52 -25.69
CA ASP A 214 -2.80 17.70 -26.46
C ASP A 214 -3.37 16.29 -26.73
N ILE A 215 -4.11 15.74 -25.76
CA ILE A 215 -4.68 14.39 -25.82
C ILE A 215 -6.15 14.46 -25.38
N PRO A 216 -7.10 14.81 -26.27
CA PRO A 216 -8.51 14.94 -25.91
C PRO A 216 -9.13 13.61 -25.44
N SER A 217 -8.58 12.47 -25.91
CA SER A 217 -8.96 11.12 -25.50
C SER A 217 -8.57 10.78 -24.06
N VAL A 218 -7.68 11.56 -23.42
CA VAL A 218 -7.11 11.19 -22.10
C VAL A 218 -8.21 10.98 -21.06
N TRP A 219 -9.25 11.80 -21.07
CA TRP A 219 -10.35 11.74 -20.10
C TRP A 219 -11.29 10.56 -20.33
N GLU A 220 -11.37 10.04 -21.54
CA GLU A 220 -12.12 8.82 -21.87
C GLU A 220 -11.32 7.56 -21.53
N LEU A 221 -9.98 7.63 -21.66
CA LEU A 221 -9.07 6.53 -21.36
C LEU A 221 -8.78 6.38 -19.87
N LEU A 222 -8.78 7.49 -19.12
CA LEU A 222 -8.44 7.51 -17.70
C LEU A 222 -9.29 6.56 -16.85
N PRO A 223 -10.63 6.49 -16.99
CA PRO A 223 -11.45 5.55 -16.22
C PRO A 223 -11.13 4.09 -16.52
N THR A 224 -10.85 3.78 -17.79
CA THR A 224 -10.48 2.44 -18.27
C THR A 224 -9.18 1.95 -17.64
N VAL A 225 -8.20 2.85 -17.47
CA VAL A 225 -6.92 2.55 -16.82
C VAL A 225 -7.04 2.57 -15.29
N ALA A 226 -7.76 3.53 -14.72
CA ALA A 226 -7.84 3.72 -13.28
C ALA A 226 -8.68 2.65 -12.56
N ALA A 227 -9.73 2.12 -13.21
CA ALA A 227 -10.60 1.11 -12.62
C ALA A 227 -9.86 -0.18 -12.19
N PRO A 228 -9.08 -0.87 -13.05
CA PRO A 228 -8.35 -2.06 -12.65
C PRO A 228 -7.28 -1.76 -11.59
N LEU A 229 -6.62 -0.59 -11.66
CA LEU A 229 -5.64 -0.20 -10.62
C LEU A 229 -6.32 0.04 -9.27
N ARG A 230 -7.50 0.65 -9.24
CA ARG A 230 -8.29 0.79 -8.01
C ARG A 230 -8.67 -0.57 -7.43
N ASP A 231 -9.09 -1.49 -8.27
CA ASP A 231 -9.56 -2.81 -7.82
C ASP A 231 -8.40 -3.65 -7.27
N THR A 232 -7.23 -3.63 -7.92
CA THR A 232 -6.01 -4.27 -7.40
C THR A 232 -5.56 -3.66 -6.07
N MET A 233 -5.66 -2.33 -5.90
CA MET A 233 -5.39 -1.69 -4.60
C MET A 233 -6.40 -2.09 -3.53
N LYS A 234 -7.68 -2.18 -3.89
CA LYS A 234 -8.74 -2.59 -2.96
C LYS A 234 -8.53 -4.04 -2.52
N GLU A 235 -8.14 -4.92 -3.44
CA GLU A 235 -7.82 -6.31 -3.13
C GLU A 235 -6.55 -6.43 -2.28
N ALA A 236 -5.49 -5.67 -2.61
CA ALA A 236 -4.28 -5.63 -1.79
C ALA A 236 -4.57 -5.12 -0.37
N ALA A 237 -5.37 -4.05 -0.25
CA ALA A 237 -5.83 -3.55 1.03
C ALA A 237 -6.70 -4.59 1.76
N ALA A 238 -7.56 -5.32 1.05
CA ALA A 238 -8.39 -6.38 1.63
C ALA A 238 -7.62 -7.63 2.05
N LYS A 239 -6.48 -7.95 1.39
CA LYS A 239 -5.57 -9.04 1.75
C LYS A 239 -4.70 -8.67 2.95
N GLU A 240 -4.23 -7.43 3.02
CA GLU A 240 -3.51 -6.91 4.19
C GLU A 240 -4.45 -6.67 5.39
N SER A 241 -5.70 -6.30 5.11
CA SER A 241 -6.80 -6.28 6.09
C SER A 241 -7.54 -7.61 6.18
N GLY A 242 -7.04 -8.67 5.52
CA GLY A 242 -7.43 -10.04 5.83
C GLY A 242 -7.26 -10.20 7.34
N PRO A 243 -8.07 -11.03 8.02
CA PRO A 243 -8.06 -11.10 9.48
C PRO A 243 -6.61 -11.13 9.89
N ALA A 244 -6.14 -9.99 10.44
CA ALA A 244 -4.75 -9.86 10.80
C ALA A 244 -4.45 -11.13 11.55
N SER A 245 -3.31 -11.76 11.33
CA SER A 245 -2.85 -12.84 12.19
C SER A 245 -2.86 -12.28 13.62
N ASN A 246 -4.02 -12.40 14.26
CA ASN A 246 -4.39 -11.79 15.52
C ASN A 246 -3.55 -12.43 16.61
N THR A 247 -2.78 -13.45 16.28
CA THR A 247 -1.72 -14.01 17.10
C THR A 247 -0.76 -12.94 17.61
N TYR A 248 -0.28 -11.98 16.80
CA TYR A 248 0.65 -10.96 17.30
C TYR A 248 -0.04 -9.77 17.98
N GLY A 249 -1.19 -9.32 17.46
CA GLY A 249 -1.97 -8.23 18.06
C GLY A 249 -2.60 -8.58 19.40
N LEU A 250 -3.06 -9.83 19.56
CA LEU A 250 -3.70 -10.30 20.79
C LEU A 250 -2.68 -10.58 21.89
N VAL A 251 -1.46 -11.01 21.55
CA VAL A 251 -0.34 -11.14 22.51
C VAL A 251 0.13 -9.76 23.00
N ALA A 252 0.16 -8.75 22.15
CA ALA A 252 0.49 -7.37 22.54
C ALA A 252 -0.60 -6.71 23.41
N ALA A 253 -1.86 -7.14 23.30
CA ALA A 253 -2.97 -6.63 24.11
C ALA A 253 -3.02 -7.20 25.54
N VAL A 254 -2.41 -8.36 25.80
CA VAL A 254 -2.36 -9.00 27.13
C VAL A 254 -1.79 -8.08 28.23
N PRO A 255 -0.61 -7.44 28.07
CA PRO A 255 -0.07 -6.57 29.11
C PRO A 255 -0.94 -5.32 29.36
N LEU A 256 -1.61 -4.79 28.34
CA LEU A 256 -2.52 -3.65 28.49
C LEU A 256 -3.77 -4.03 29.30
N LEU A 257 -4.39 -5.18 29.00
CA LEU A 257 -5.54 -5.69 29.75
C LEU A 257 -5.18 -6.04 31.20
N LEU A 258 -3.98 -6.59 31.45
CA LEU A 258 -3.48 -6.83 32.80
C LEU A 258 -3.29 -5.53 33.59
N ALA A 259 -2.77 -4.47 32.96
CA ALA A 259 -2.63 -3.16 33.61
C ALA A 259 -4.00 -2.57 34.01
N ILE A 260 -5.00 -2.66 33.12
CA ILE A 260 -6.37 -2.19 33.40
C ILE A 260 -7.01 -3.01 34.51
N ALA A 261 -6.90 -4.33 34.49
CA ALA A 261 -7.42 -5.20 35.55
C ALA A 261 -6.75 -4.93 36.90
N PHE A 262 -5.45 -4.69 36.92
CA PHE A 262 -4.70 -4.35 38.14
C PHE A 262 -5.15 -3.00 38.73
N LEU A 263 -5.34 -1.98 37.89
CA LEU A 263 -5.85 -0.66 38.28
C LEU A 263 -7.27 -0.77 38.85
N ALA A 264 -8.16 -1.52 38.20
CA ALA A 264 -9.53 -1.74 38.66
C ALA A 264 -9.56 -2.43 40.04
N LYS A 265 -8.75 -3.48 40.24
CA LYS A 265 -8.64 -4.17 41.54
C LYS A 265 -8.15 -3.22 42.64
N LYS A 266 -7.15 -2.38 42.35
CA LYS A 266 -6.64 -1.37 43.29
C LYS A 266 -7.69 -0.33 43.67
N PHE A 267 -8.57 0.04 42.75
CA PHE A 267 -9.63 1.00 42.99
C PHE A 267 -10.72 0.42 43.92
N VAL A 268 -11.11 -0.83 43.68
CA VAL A 268 -12.08 -1.55 44.54
C VAL A 268 -11.54 -1.74 45.96
N ASP A 269 -10.27 -2.13 46.09
CA ASP A 269 -9.64 -2.35 47.39
C ASP A 269 -9.56 -1.05 48.21
N MET A 270 -9.30 0.09 47.56
CA MET A 270 -9.29 1.39 48.22
C MET A 270 -10.69 1.84 48.68
N GLN A 271 -11.74 1.54 47.91
CA GLN A 271 -13.12 1.82 48.33
C GLN A 271 -13.55 0.97 49.54
N ASN A 272 -13.17 -0.31 49.58
CA ASN A 272 -13.47 -1.19 50.71
C ASN A 272 -12.74 -0.73 51.98
N ALA A 273 -11.46 -0.35 51.87
CA ALA A 273 -10.69 0.18 53.00
C ALA A 273 -11.28 1.49 53.56
N GLN A 274 -11.88 2.36 52.71
CA GLN A 274 -12.59 3.54 53.19
C GLN A 274 -13.86 3.16 53.96
N ARG A 275 -14.66 2.21 53.46
CA ARG A 275 -15.89 1.75 54.12
C ARG A 275 -15.60 1.12 55.49
N GLU A 276 -14.53 0.33 55.63
CA GLU A 276 -14.11 -0.23 56.92
C GLU A 276 -13.62 0.83 57.91
N ARG A 277 -12.93 1.87 57.43
CA ARG A 277 -12.53 3.01 58.28
C ARG A 277 -13.72 3.82 58.75
N GLU A 278 -14.77 3.94 57.94
CA GLU A 278 -15.99 4.63 58.34
C GLU A 278 -16.85 3.80 59.31
N SER A 279 -17.00 2.50 59.07
CA SER A 279 -17.74 1.62 59.98
C SER A 279 -17.07 1.51 61.35
N SER A 280 -15.74 1.34 61.39
CA SER A 280 -14.98 1.29 62.65
C SER A 280 -15.00 2.62 63.41
N LYS A 281 -15.03 3.77 62.71
CA LYS A 281 -15.25 5.08 63.36
C LYS A 281 -16.66 5.21 63.95
N LYS A 282 -17.68 4.75 63.23
CA LYS A 282 -19.08 4.76 63.71
C LYS A 282 -19.27 3.86 64.93
N GLU A 283 -18.69 2.66 64.93
CA GLU A 283 -18.76 1.73 66.06
C GLU A 283 -18.07 2.28 67.33
N LYS A 284 -16.89 2.91 67.17
CA LYS A 284 -16.19 3.58 68.28
C LYS A 284 -16.98 4.77 68.84
N ALA A 285 -17.65 5.54 67.98
CA ALA A 285 -18.51 6.65 68.40
C ALA A 285 -19.76 6.18 69.15
N ALA A 286 -20.37 5.06 68.72
CA ALA A 286 -21.53 4.47 69.40
C ALA A 286 -21.16 3.94 70.80
N LYS A 287 -20.04 3.20 70.94
CA LYS A 287 -19.56 2.70 72.24
C LYS A 287 -19.24 3.81 73.24
N LYS A 288 -18.85 5.01 72.80
CA LYS A 288 -18.57 6.16 73.67
C LYS A 288 -19.84 6.86 74.20
N LYS A 289 -21.00 6.69 73.55
CA LYS A 289 -22.29 7.26 74.02
C LYS A 289 -23.04 6.39 75.03
N GLN A 290 -22.66 5.12 75.17
CA GLN A 290 -23.27 4.17 76.10
C GLN A 290 -22.57 4.12 77.47
N LYS A 291 -21.52 4.91 77.66
CA LYS A 291 -20.71 4.96 78.88
C LYS A 291 -20.83 6.34 79.49
#